data_AF-A0A017SAE2-F1
#
_entry.id   AF-A0A017SAE2-F1
#
_cell.length_a   1.000
_cell.length_b   1.000
_cell.length_c   1.000
_cell.angle_alpha   90.00
_cell.angle_beta   90.00
_cell.angle_gamma   90.00
#
_symmetry.space_group_name_H-M   'P 1'
#
loop_
_entity.id
_entity.type
_entity.pdbx_description
1 polymer ?
#
loop_
_entity_poly.entity_id
_entity_poly.type
_entity_poly.pdbx_seq_one_letter_code
_entity_poly.pdbx_strand_id
1 'polypeptide(L)'
;MAETKFLIFGNSWVSGLVQESLQENGDNYIVSSIRIEDREAVLREIDSIEPTHIINTAGARGSPNYWGSFYSQLKLICENVLKTYSNILILRIRNPLAADLHPKNFVAKLLGYRKIVNIPNISHHVPGVILLAKHKETGIYNFVRIHPLGYKLHESYNLIQTNPGTFTHNEVMGLMKEYIRSSLTWINISLEEQRAVLEASRCNAKLDATKLINRLGEYGYTVLNSHDALVEAFVEMKTKRLQ
;
A
#
# COMPACT_ATOMS: atom_id res chain seq x y z
N MET A 1 19.56 -14.17 18.84
CA MET A 1 18.95 -14.42 17.51
C MET A 1 19.86 -13.78 16.47
N ALA A 2 20.05 -14.39 15.31
CA ALA A 2 20.80 -13.75 14.24
C ALA A 2 20.13 -12.43 13.85
N GLU A 3 20.94 -11.40 13.54
CA GLU A 3 20.44 -10.09 13.15
C GLU A 3 19.60 -10.19 11.86
N THR A 4 18.45 -9.51 11.83
CA THR A 4 17.60 -9.52 10.63
C THR A 4 18.19 -8.57 9.59
N LYS A 5 18.46 -9.08 8.39
CA LYS A 5 19.06 -8.33 7.28
C LYS A 5 18.16 -8.43 6.05
N PHE A 6 17.59 -7.30 5.63
CA PHE A 6 16.69 -7.21 4.49
C PHE A 6 17.44 -6.80 3.22
N LEU A 7 17.23 -7.52 2.12
CA LEU A 7 17.64 -7.09 0.78
C LEU A 7 16.40 -6.64 -0.01
N ILE A 8 16.40 -5.39 -0.49
CA ILE A 8 15.27 -4.79 -1.18
C ILE A 8 15.58 -4.66 -2.67
N PHE A 9 14.76 -5.27 -3.52
CA PHE A 9 14.79 -5.04 -4.97
C PHE A 9 13.79 -3.97 -5.38
N GLY A 10 14.22 -3.10 -6.29
CA GLY A 10 13.44 -1.96 -6.77
C GLY A 10 13.59 -0.72 -5.89
N ASN A 11 13.80 0.42 -6.54
CA ASN A 11 13.97 1.72 -5.90
C ASN A 11 12.91 2.70 -6.43
N SER A 12 11.67 2.52 -6.00
CA SER A 12 10.53 3.39 -6.37
C SER A 12 9.78 3.81 -5.11
N TRP A 13 8.72 4.61 -5.24
CA TRP A 13 7.97 5.14 -4.09
C TRP A 13 7.62 4.11 -3.01
N VAL A 14 7.12 2.92 -3.38
CA VAL A 14 6.81 1.86 -2.39
C VAL A 14 8.07 1.37 -1.68
N SER A 15 9.22 1.29 -2.38
CA SER A 15 10.50 0.97 -1.76
C SER A 15 10.89 2.02 -0.72
N GLY A 16 10.69 3.30 -1.02
CA GLY A 16 10.93 4.39 -0.07
C GLY A 16 10.12 4.22 1.23
N LEU A 17 8.83 3.91 1.11
CA LEU A 17 7.97 3.65 2.28
C LEU A 17 8.42 2.42 3.09
N VAL A 18 8.94 1.38 2.43
CA VAL A 18 9.52 0.22 3.12
C VAL A 18 10.81 0.61 3.84
N GLN A 19 11.68 1.39 3.19
CA GLN A 19 12.95 1.86 3.75
C GLN A 19 12.72 2.75 4.98
N GLU A 20 11.79 3.70 4.91
CA GLU A 20 11.40 4.54 6.04
C GLU A 20 10.97 3.68 7.23
N SER A 21 10.09 2.70 7.00
CA SER A 21 9.59 1.84 8.08
C SER A 21 10.66 0.89 8.63
N LEU A 22 11.59 0.39 7.81
CA LEU A 22 12.74 -0.39 8.28
C LEU A 22 13.69 0.49 9.11
N GLN A 23 13.95 1.71 8.67
CA GLN A 23 14.80 2.67 9.37
C GLN A 23 14.21 3.07 10.73
N GLU A 24 12.92 3.36 10.80
CA GLU A 24 12.19 3.66 12.05
C GLU A 24 12.27 2.51 13.06
N ASN A 25 12.24 1.27 12.57
CA ASN A 25 12.36 0.06 13.39
C ASN A 25 13.81 -0.30 13.75
N GLY A 26 14.81 0.44 13.25
CA GLY A 26 16.22 0.12 13.43
C GLY A 26 16.66 -1.18 12.75
N ASP A 27 15.96 -1.61 11.69
CA ASP A 27 16.27 -2.82 10.94
C ASP A 27 17.43 -2.61 9.97
N ASN A 28 18.28 -3.62 9.82
CA ASN A 28 19.37 -3.63 8.85
C ASN A 28 18.82 -3.95 7.45
N TYR A 29 19.07 -3.06 6.48
CA TYR A 29 18.63 -3.27 5.11
C TYR A 29 19.62 -2.75 4.07
N ILE A 30 19.58 -3.37 2.88
CA ILE A 30 20.32 -2.95 1.70
C ILE A 30 19.34 -2.83 0.54
N VAL A 31 19.42 -1.72 -0.21
CA VAL A 31 18.66 -1.54 -1.45
C VAL A 31 19.54 -1.93 -2.62
N SER A 32 19.14 -2.98 -3.32
CA SER A 32 19.82 -3.44 -4.52
C SER A 32 19.65 -2.45 -5.67
N SER A 33 20.76 -2.22 -6.38
CA SER A 33 20.74 -1.53 -7.68
C SER A 33 20.57 -2.51 -8.86
N ILE A 34 20.59 -3.82 -8.59
CA ILE A 34 20.49 -4.87 -9.59
C ILE A 34 19.08 -4.97 -10.14
N ARG A 35 19.03 -5.17 -11.46
CA ARG A 35 17.82 -5.43 -12.21
C ARG A 35 17.41 -6.87 -12.01
N ILE A 36 16.18 -7.09 -11.55
CA ILE A 36 15.66 -8.45 -11.28
C ILE A 36 15.57 -9.33 -12.54
N GLU A 37 15.64 -8.72 -13.74
CA GLU A 37 15.71 -9.45 -15.00
C GLU A 37 17.08 -10.13 -15.24
N ASP A 38 18.14 -9.67 -14.57
CA ASP A 38 19.47 -10.28 -14.61
C ASP A 38 19.62 -11.31 -13.47
N ARG A 39 19.25 -12.55 -13.78
CA ARG A 39 19.29 -13.67 -12.82
C ARG A 39 20.67 -13.87 -12.20
N GLU A 40 21.74 -13.80 -13.00
CA GLU A 40 23.09 -14.10 -12.52
C GLU A 40 23.62 -13.00 -11.61
N ALA A 41 23.30 -11.74 -11.90
CA ALA A 41 23.60 -10.63 -11.00
C ALA A 41 22.83 -10.73 -9.69
N VAL A 42 21.54 -11.10 -9.74
CA VAL A 42 20.72 -11.31 -8.53
C VAL A 42 21.30 -12.43 -7.66
N LEU A 43 21.70 -13.56 -8.25
CA LEU A 43 22.28 -14.67 -7.50
C LEU A 43 23.60 -14.26 -6.83
N ARG A 44 24.52 -13.63 -7.58
CA ARG A 44 25.78 -13.13 -7.01
C ARG A 44 25.56 -12.14 -5.86
N GLU A 45 24.55 -11.28 -5.99
CA GLU A 45 24.24 -10.30 -4.96
C GLU A 45 23.65 -10.97 -3.70
N ILE A 46 22.76 -11.96 -3.86
CA ILE A 46 22.23 -12.73 -2.74
C ILE A 46 23.36 -13.48 -2.02
N ASP A 47 24.24 -14.15 -2.77
CA ASP A 47 25.38 -14.88 -2.21
C ASP A 47 26.37 -13.96 -1.50
N SER A 48 26.60 -12.76 -2.04
CA SER A 48 27.51 -11.77 -1.43
C SER A 48 26.91 -11.08 -0.20
N ILE A 49 25.59 -10.86 -0.18
CA ILE A 49 24.92 -10.11 0.89
C ILE A 49 24.51 -11.04 2.03
N GLU A 50 24.21 -12.30 1.73
CA GLU A 50 23.65 -13.29 2.66
C GLU A 50 22.44 -12.72 3.45
N PRO A 51 21.39 -12.21 2.77
CA PRO A 51 20.25 -11.62 3.44
C PRO A 51 19.41 -12.68 4.16
N THR A 52 18.78 -12.32 5.27
CA THR A 52 17.81 -13.20 5.93
C THR A 52 16.42 -13.10 5.31
N HIS A 53 16.09 -11.96 4.70
CA HIS A 53 14.82 -11.70 4.02
C HIS A 53 15.04 -10.88 2.75
N ILE A 54 14.21 -11.12 1.74
CA ILE A 54 14.23 -10.36 0.48
C ILE A 54 12.85 -9.70 0.28
N ILE A 55 12.83 -8.40 0.02
CA ILE A 55 11.62 -7.64 -0.30
C ILE A 55 11.69 -7.19 -1.76
N ASN A 56 10.80 -7.69 -2.59
CA ASN A 56 10.69 -7.26 -3.99
C ASN A 56 9.62 -6.18 -4.15
N THR A 57 10.04 -4.94 -4.42
CA THR A 57 9.18 -3.81 -4.78
C THR A 57 9.33 -3.40 -6.26
N ALA A 58 10.09 -4.17 -7.04
CA ALA A 58 10.28 -3.92 -8.45
C ALA A 58 8.96 -4.10 -9.22
N GLY A 59 8.70 -3.17 -10.12
CA GLY A 59 7.55 -3.20 -11.01
C GLY A 59 7.90 -2.56 -12.33
N ALA A 60 7.12 -2.86 -13.36
CA ALA A 60 7.31 -2.29 -14.69
C ALA A 60 7.26 -0.75 -14.62
N ARG A 61 8.26 -0.09 -15.21
CA ARG A 61 8.31 1.36 -15.42
C ARG A 61 7.86 1.65 -16.86
N GLY A 62 6.96 2.61 -17.04
CA GLY A 62 6.42 3.00 -18.34
C GLY A 62 4.93 3.30 -18.28
N SER A 63 4.36 3.84 -19.37
CA SER A 63 2.91 3.89 -19.55
C SER A 63 2.38 2.47 -19.37
N PRO A 64 1.42 2.21 -18.45
CA PRO A 64 0.78 0.92 -18.40
C PRO A 64 0.29 0.61 -19.81
N ASN A 65 0.71 -0.49 -20.40
CA ASN A 65 0.20 -0.87 -21.72
C ASN A 65 -1.30 -1.18 -21.53
N TYR A 66 -2.14 -0.17 -21.77
CA TYR A 66 -3.57 -0.12 -21.44
C TYR A 66 -4.42 -0.87 -22.46
N TRP A 67 -4.03 -2.10 -22.81
CA TRP A 67 -4.93 -3.02 -23.50
C TRP A 67 -5.95 -3.57 -22.49
N GLY A 68 -6.93 -2.74 -22.13
CA GLY A 68 -8.01 -3.08 -21.19
C GLY A 68 -7.48 -3.57 -19.83
N SER A 69 -7.73 -4.85 -19.52
CA SER A 69 -7.35 -5.49 -18.26
C SER A 69 -6.02 -6.28 -18.32
N PHE A 70 -5.20 -6.12 -19.36
CA PHE A 70 -3.96 -6.87 -19.55
C PHE A 70 -3.05 -6.85 -18.31
N TYR A 71 -2.85 -5.68 -17.70
CA TYR A 71 -2.08 -5.57 -16.45
C TYR A 71 -2.67 -6.45 -15.33
N SER A 72 -3.99 -6.40 -15.13
CA SER A 72 -4.67 -7.21 -14.11
C SER A 72 -4.59 -8.71 -14.41
N GLN A 73 -4.74 -9.10 -15.67
CA GLN A 73 -4.60 -10.50 -16.10
C GLN A 73 -3.18 -11.02 -15.87
N LEU A 74 -2.16 -10.23 -16.27
CA LEU A 74 -0.76 -10.59 -16.05
C LEU A 74 -0.44 -10.74 -14.57
N LYS A 75 -0.93 -9.83 -13.71
CA LYS A 75 -0.74 -9.94 -12.26
C LYS A 75 -1.39 -11.19 -11.67
N LEU A 76 -2.55 -11.61 -12.17
CA LEU A 76 -3.19 -12.85 -11.75
C LEU A 76 -2.39 -14.08 -12.18
N ILE A 77 -1.85 -14.08 -13.41
CA ILE A 77 -0.97 -15.16 -13.90
C ILE A 77 0.29 -15.24 -13.04
N CYS A 78 0.99 -14.12 -12.82
CA CYS A 78 2.18 -14.07 -11.97
C CYS A 78 1.88 -14.57 -10.56
N GLU A 79 0.75 -14.18 -9.97
CA GLU A 79 0.36 -14.65 -8.64
C GLU A 79 0.19 -16.18 -8.61
N ASN A 80 -0.46 -16.76 -9.62
CA ASN A 80 -0.66 -18.22 -9.69
C ASN A 80 0.66 -18.98 -9.88
N VAL A 81 1.61 -18.43 -10.62
CA VAL A 81 2.97 -19.00 -10.73
C VAL A 81 3.70 -18.88 -9.40
N LEU A 82 3.66 -17.71 -8.75
CA LEU A 82 4.38 -17.49 -7.49
C LEU A 82 3.85 -18.33 -6.33
N LYS A 83 2.57 -18.75 -6.36
CA LYS A 83 1.97 -19.64 -5.35
C LYS A 83 2.63 -21.00 -5.25
N THR A 84 3.35 -21.46 -6.28
CA THR A 84 4.01 -22.77 -6.24
C THR A 84 5.26 -22.78 -5.35
N TYR A 85 5.74 -21.59 -4.97
CA TYR A 85 6.91 -21.42 -4.11
C TYR A 85 6.46 -21.26 -2.65
N SER A 86 6.86 -22.19 -1.79
CA SER A 86 6.46 -22.23 -0.37
C SER A 86 7.06 -21.12 0.48
N ASN A 87 8.06 -20.41 -0.03
CA ASN A 87 8.81 -19.36 0.67
C ASN A 87 8.40 -17.94 0.25
N ILE A 88 7.29 -17.77 -0.47
CA ILE A 88 6.85 -16.47 -0.99
C ILE A 88 5.67 -15.92 -0.19
N LEU A 89 5.81 -14.66 0.21
CA LEU A 89 4.72 -13.80 0.72
C LEU A 89 4.26 -12.85 -0.39
N ILE A 90 2.98 -12.94 -0.78
CA ILE A 90 2.36 -12.05 -1.77
C ILE A 90 1.41 -11.10 -1.05
N LEU A 91 1.69 -9.80 -1.17
CA LEU A 91 0.82 -8.75 -0.66
C LEU A 91 0.04 -8.08 -1.81
N ARG A 92 -1.29 -8.20 -1.76
CA ARG A 92 -2.18 -7.48 -2.68
C ARG A 92 -2.42 -6.08 -2.15
N ILE A 93 -1.83 -5.11 -2.85
CA ILE A 93 -1.98 -3.69 -2.57
C ILE A 93 -2.94 -3.08 -3.60
N ARG A 94 -3.94 -2.33 -3.14
CA ARG A 94 -4.79 -1.47 -3.97
C ARG A 94 -4.61 -0.03 -3.52
N ASN A 95 -4.67 0.95 -4.42
CA ASN A 95 -4.65 2.38 -4.09
C ASN A 95 -3.72 2.76 -2.92
N PRO A 96 -2.39 2.55 -3.07
CA PRO A 96 -1.43 2.82 -2.00
C PRO A 96 -1.60 4.24 -1.45
N LEU A 97 -1.66 4.33 -0.13
CA LEU A 97 -1.82 5.56 0.62
C LEU A 97 -0.64 5.67 1.59
N ALA A 98 -0.08 6.88 1.69
CA ALA A 98 0.94 7.23 2.68
C ALA A 98 0.70 8.68 3.13
N ALA A 99 1.30 9.09 4.24
CA ALA A 99 1.26 10.45 4.72
C ALA A 99 2.27 11.35 3.97
N ASP A 100 2.14 11.41 2.65
CA ASP A 100 2.92 12.24 1.72
C ASP A 100 2.04 12.73 0.55
N LEU A 101 2.60 13.58 -0.32
CA LEU A 101 1.94 14.04 -1.56
C LEU A 101 2.63 13.49 -2.82
N HIS A 102 3.25 12.31 -2.75
CA HIS A 102 3.95 11.74 -3.89
C HIS A 102 2.95 11.46 -5.05
N PRO A 103 3.28 11.70 -6.33
CA PRO A 103 2.32 11.55 -7.45
C PRO A 103 1.68 10.15 -7.62
N LYS A 104 2.29 9.12 -7.03
CA LYS A 104 1.75 7.75 -7.02
C LYS A 104 0.75 7.50 -5.89
N ASN A 105 0.71 8.36 -4.88
CA ASN A 105 -0.22 8.35 -3.76
C ASN A 105 -1.64 8.57 -4.25
N PHE A 106 -2.55 7.74 -3.77
CA PHE A 106 -3.98 7.84 -4.09
C PHE A 106 -4.53 9.25 -3.81
N VAL A 107 -4.15 9.84 -2.68
CA VAL A 107 -4.59 11.19 -2.28
C VAL A 107 -4.09 12.25 -3.27
N ALA A 108 -2.79 12.23 -3.59
CA ALA A 108 -2.20 13.18 -4.53
C ALA A 108 -2.80 13.08 -5.95
N LYS A 109 -3.16 11.87 -6.40
CA LYS A 109 -3.86 11.68 -7.69
C LYS A 109 -5.23 12.33 -7.70
N LEU A 110 -6.01 12.20 -6.61
CA LEU A 110 -7.33 12.81 -6.53
C LEU A 110 -7.26 14.34 -6.63
N LEU A 111 -6.23 14.96 -6.07
CA LEU A 111 -6.00 16.41 -6.19
C LEU A 111 -5.76 16.87 -7.62
N GLY A 112 -5.21 16.00 -8.47
CA GLY A 112 -5.02 16.28 -9.89
C GLY A 112 -6.31 16.27 -10.70
N TYR A 113 -7.40 15.70 -10.18
CA TYR A 113 -8.66 15.59 -10.90
C TYR A 113 -9.64 16.71 -10.53
N ARG A 114 -10.08 17.46 -11.54
CA ARG A 114 -11.18 18.42 -11.38
C ARG A 114 -12.55 17.74 -11.20
N LYS A 115 -12.75 16.62 -11.88
CA LYS A 115 -13.97 15.81 -11.88
C LYS A 115 -13.67 14.45 -11.25
N ILE A 116 -14.44 14.06 -10.24
CA ILE A 116 -14.25 12.78 -9.55
C ILE A 116 -15.58 12.04 -9.49
N VAL A 117 -15.51 10.70 -9.56
CA VAL A 117 -16.65 9.86 -9.18
C VAL A 117 -16.65 9.69 -7.66
N ASN A 118 -17.79 9.42 -7.03
CA ASN A 118 -17.82 9.08 -5.61
C ASN A 118 -18.11 7.58 -5.41
N ILE A 119 -17.07 6.77 -5.15
CA ILE A 119 -17.21 5.33 -4.90
C ILE A 119 -16.42 4.87 -3.67
N PRO A 120 -16.88 3.79 -2.99
CA PRO A 120 -16.15 3.17 -1.90
C PRO A 120 -14.79 2.59 -2.31
N ASN A 121 -13.78 2.79 -1.46
CA ASN A 121 -12.39 2.37 -1.57
C ASN A 121 -11.88 1.89 -0.20
N ILE A 122 -10.76 1.19 -0.20
CA ILE A 122 -10.04 0.68 0.98
C ILE A 122 -8.63 1.27 1.01
N SER A 123 -8.07 1.51 2.19
CA SER A 123 -6.70 2.04 2.35
C SER A 123 -5.71 0.92 2.60
N HIS A 124 -4.52 1.08 2.03
CA HIS A 124 -3.42 0.13 2.14
C HIS A 124 -2.17 0.90 2.56
N HIS A 125 -1.54 0.50 3.66
CA HIS A 125 -0.30 1.10 4.15
C HIS A 125 0.77 0.05 4.41
N VAL A 126 1.98 0.35 3.94
CA VAL A 126 3.20 -0.46 3.90
C VAL A 126 3.71 -1.04 5.25
N PRO A 127 3.48 -0.47 6.45
CA PRO A 127 4.15 -0.93 7.69
C PRO A 127 3.94 -2.42 8.05
N GLY A 128 2.82 -3.04 7.67
CA GLY A 128 2.57 -4.45 7.96
C GLY A 128 3.47 -5.46 7.22
N VAL A 129 4.20 -5.04 6.16
CA VAL A 129 5.04 -5.98 5.38
C VAL A 129 6.23 -6.46 6.18
N ILE A 130 6.84 -5.57 6.97
CA ILE A 130 8.05 -5.86 7.74
C ILE A 130 7.71 -6.85 8.85
N LEU A 131 6.58 -6.65 9.52
CA LEU A 131 6.14 -7.54 10.58
C LEU A 131 5.87 -8.95 10.05
N LEU A 132 5.07 -9.10 8.99
CA LEU A 132 4.83 -10.41 8.36
C LEU A 132 6.14 -11.07 7.92
N ALA A 133 7.06 -10.29 7.33
CA ALA A 133 8.37 -10.78 6.91
C ALA A 133 9.20 -11.30 8.10
N LYS A 134 9.28 -10.55 9.21
CA LYS A 134 10.00 -10.96 10.43
C LYS A 134 9.46 -12.25 11.04
N HIS A 135 8.15 -12.46 10.93
CA HIS A 135 7.50 -13.70 11.35
C HIS A 135 7.59 -14.83 10.31
N LYS A 136 8.27 -14.61 9.18
CA LYS A 136 8.43 -15.56 8.07
C LYS A 136 7.10 -16.06 7.51
N GLU A 137 6.10 -15.17 7.52
CA GLU A 137 4.80 -15.45 6.93
C GLU A 137 4.92 -15.71 5.43
N THR A 138 4.06 -16.60 4.92
CA THR A 138 4.01 -16.97 3.50
C THR A 138 2.57 -17.02 3.00
N GLY A 139 2.42 -17.16 1.68
CA GLY A 139 1.12 -17.16 1.02
C GLY A 139 0.63 -15.75 0.73
N ILE A 140 -0.69 -15.60 0.55
CA ILE A 140 -1.29 -14.39 -0.01
C ILE A 140 -2.08 -13.66 1.06
N TYR A 141 -1.89 -12.34 1.14
CA TYR A 141 -2.66 -11.46 2.01
C TYR A 141 -3.19 -10.24 1.24
N ASN A 142 -4.45 -9.88 1.50
CA ASN A 142 -4.98 -8.58 1.11
C ASN A 142 -4.52 -7.57 2.16
N PHE A 143 -3.63 -6.68 1.75
CA PHE A 143 -2.84 -5.93 2.70
C PHE A 143 -3.62 -4.71 3.22
N VAL A 144 -3.61 -4.36 4.50
CA VAL A 144 -4.29 -3.16 5.05
C VAL A 144 -3.46 -2.56 6.18
N ARG A 145 -3.73 -1.32 6.60
CA ARG A 145 -2.93 -0.60 7.61
C ARG A 145 -3.00 -1.27 9.00
N ILE A 146 -1.89 -1.28 9.73
CA ILE A 146 -1.73 -1.95 11.04
C ILE A 146 -1.20 -0.98 12.10
N HIS A 147 -1.49 -1.25 13.38
CA HIS A 147 -0.97 -0.56 14.56
C HIS A 147 -0.68 -1.54 15.70
N PRO A 148 0.21 -1.21 16.65
CA PRO A 148 0.38 -1.99 17.87
C PRO A 148 -0.92 -2.08 18.69
N LEU A 149 -1.12 -3.21 19.38
CA LEU A 149 -2.26 -3.37 20.28
C LEU A 149 -2.25 -2.29 21.38
N GLY A 150 -3.38 -1.61 21.57
CA GLY A 150 -3.53 -0.54 22.56
C GLY A 150 -3.23 0.88 22.05
N TYR A 151 -2.89 1.04 20.77
CA TYR A 151 -2.87 2.36 20.14
C TYR A 151 -4.27 2.99 20.20
N LYS A 152 -4.42 4.06 21.00
CA LYS A 152 -5.65 4.84 21.08
C LYS A 152 -5.65 5.85 19.94
N LEU A 153 -6.57 5.71 18.99
CA LEU A 153 -6.92 6.84 18.13
C LEU A 153 -7.47 7.99 18.99
N HIS A 154 -7.27 9.21 18.51
CA HIS A 154 -7.84 10.42 19.11
C HIS A 154 -9.34 10.22 19.41
N GLU A 155 -9.78 10.57 20.64
CA GLU A 155 -11.16 10.33 21.15
C GLU A 155 -12.28 10.91 20.28
N SER A 156 -11.95 11.80 19.35
CA SER A 156 -12.88 12.46 18.43
C SER A 156 -13.40 11.60 17.27
N TYR A 157 -12.95 10.36 17.13
CA TYR A 157 -13.36 9.48 16.02
C TYR A 157 -14.09 8.24 16.54
N ASN A 158 -15.39 8.14 16.19
CA ASN A 158 -16.23 7.01 16.57
C ASN A 158 -15.66 5.71 15.97
N LEU A 159 -15.25 4.82 16.85
CA LEU A 159 -14.81 3.46 16.54
C LEU A 159 -15.95 2.66 15.89
N ILE A 160 -16.07 2.67 14.57
CA ILE A 160 -16.85 1.64 13.87
C ILE A 160 -15.96 0.40 13.79
N GLN A 161 -15.97 -0.38 14.88
CA GLN A 161 -15.45 -1.74 14.90
C GLN A 161 -16.41 -2.63 14.12
N THR A 162 -16.21 -2.80 12.82
CA THR A 162 -16.58 -4.04 12.08
C THR A 162 -16.03 -3.96 10.66
N ASN A 163 -15.12 -4.90 10.33
CA ASN A 163 -14.51 -5.06 9.01
C ASN A 163 -13.59 -3.86 8.62
N PRO A 164 -12.64 -3.98 7.67
CA PRO A 164 -12.01 -2.79 7.10
C PRO A 164 -13.14 -2.01 6.41
N GLY A 165 -13.62 -0.95 7.06
CA GLY A 165 -14.60 -0.05 6.48
C GLY A 165 -14.11 0.47 5.13
N THR A 166 -15.00 1.01 4.33
CA THR A 166 -14.61 1.71 3.09
C THR A 166 -14.69 3.21 3.31
N PHE A 167 -13.88 3.97 2.61
CA PHE A 167 -14.08 5.42 2.45
C PHE A 167 -14.37 5.73 0.98
N THR A 168 -14.96 6.87 0.72
CA THR A 168 -15.33 7.35 -0.59
C THR A 168 -14.37 8.44 -1.06
N HIS A 169 -14.39 8.75 -2.36
CA HIS A 169 -13.56 9.84 -2.88
C HIS A 169 -13.92 11.20 -2.25
N ASN A 170 -15.21 11.45 -1.99
CA ASN A 170 -15.63 12.69 -1.34
C ASN A 170 -15.15 12.81 0.10
N GLU A 171 -15.11 11.71 0.87
CA GLU A 171 -14.53 11.73 2.23
C GLU A 171 -13.04 12.10 2.19
N VAL A 172 -12.28 11.56 1.22
CA VAL A 172 -10.86 11.90 1.03
C VAL A 172 -10.69 13.38 0.66
N MET A 173 -11.52 13.90 -0.24
CA MET A 173 -11.49 15.32 -0.62
C MET A 173 -11.93 16.25 0.52
N GLY A 174 -12.85 15.79 1.38
CA GLY A 174 -13.23 16.47 2.62
C GLY A 174 -12.05 16.61 3.57
N LEU A 175 -11.35 15.51 3.85
CA LEU A 175 -10.14 15.53 4.68
C LEU A 175 -9.01 16.36 4.07
N MET A 176 -8.81 16.30 2.74
CA MET A 176 -7.88 17.20 2.05
C MET A 176 -8.22 18.67 2.30
N LYS A 177 -9.50 19.02 2.21
CA LYS A 177 -9.96 20.39 2.43
C LYS A 177 -9.76 20.83 3.87
N GLU A 178 -10.03 19.95 4.83
CA GLU A 178 -9.91 20.24 6.26
C GLU A 178 -8.45 20.34 6.73
N TYR A 179 -7.60 19.40 6.34
CA TYR A 179 -6.25 19.25 6.90
C TYR A 179 -5.16 19.95 6.10
N ILE A 180 -5.33 20.13 4.79
CA ILE A 180 -4.25 20.54 3.88
C ILE A 180 -4.61 21.81 3.10
N ARG A 181 -5.74 21.82 2.37
CA ARG A 181 -6.08 22.89 1.43
C ARG A 181 -7.55 23.30 1.51
N SER A 182 -7.87 24.25 2.41
CA SER A 182 -9.23 24.74 2.64
C SER A 182 -9.94 25.34 1.41
N SER A 183 -9.17 25.83 0.42
CA SER A 183 -9.67 26.35 -0.86
C SER A 183 -9.97 25.27 -1.90
N LEU A 184 -9.76 23.99 -1.61
CA LEU A 184 -10.02 22.88 -2.52
C LEU A 184 -11.51 22.80 -2.94
N THR A 185 -11.73 22.64 -4.23
CA THR A 185 -13.04 22.43 -4.85
C THR A 185 -12.94 21.32 -5.90
N TRP A 186 -14.05 20.60 -6.12
CA TRP A 186 -14.15 19.52 -7.10
C TRP A 186 -15.60 19.36 -7.58
N ILE A 187 -15.77 18.62 -8.68
CA ILE A 187 -17.07 18.33 -9.28
C ILE A 187 -17.31 16.82 -9.26
N ASN A 188 -18.48 16.39 -8.77
CA ASN A 188 -18.88 14.99 -8.85
C ASN A 188 -19.40 14.65 -10.26
N ILE A 189 -19.01 13.49 -10.77
CA ILE A 189 -19.52 12.89 -12.01
C ILE A 189 -20.03 11.47 -11.77
N SER A 190 -20.89 10.98 -12.66
CA SER A 190 -21.40 9.61 -12.65
C SER A 190 -20.33 8.60 -13.10
N LEU A 191 -20.56 7.32 -12.80
CA LEU A 191 -19.71 6.24 -13.30
C LEU A 191 -19.74 6.13 -14.83
N GLU A 192 -20.87 6.46 -15.46
CA GLU A 192 -21.03 6.45 -16.90
C GLU A 192 -20.20 7.57 -17.55
N GLU A 193 -20.28 8.79 -17.00
CA GLU A 193 -19.46 9.91 -17.42
C GLU A 193 -17.97 9.63 -17.25
N GLN A 194 -17.59 8.95 -16.16
CA GLN A 194 -16.20 8.54 -15.96
C GLN A 194 -15.75 7.50 -17.00
N ARG A 195 -16.57 6.48 -17.27
CA ARG A 195 -16.25 5.43 -18.25
C ARG A 195 -16.07 5.99 -19.66
N ALA A 196 -16.83 7.01 -20.03
CA ALA A 196 -16.72 7.66 -21.33
C ALA A 196 -15.35 8.34 -21.58
N VAL A 197 -14.61 8.66 -20.51
CA VAL A 197 -13.33 9.39 -20.59
C VAL A 197 -12.13 8.48 -20.31
N LEU A 198 -12.35 7.29 -19.76
CA LEU A 198 -11.27 6.38 -19.42
C LEU A 198 -10.94 5.42 -20.57
N GLU A 199 -9.66 5.30 -20.88
CA GLU A 199 -9.15 4.30 -21.84
C GLU A 199 -9.36 2.85 -21.38
N ALA A 200 -9.47 2.62 -20.06
CA ALA A 200 -9.72 1.31 -19.48
C ALA A 200 -10.60 1.41 -18.21
N SER A 201 -11.40 0.37 -17.98
CA SER A 201 -12.24 0.29 -16.78
C SER A 201 -11.41 0.21 -15.49
N ARG A 202 -11.88 0.86 -14.43
CA ARG A 202 -11.25 0.80 -13.10
C ARG A 202 -11.77 -0.41 -12.32
N CYS A 203 -10.86 -1.12 -11.65
CA CYS A 203 -11.24 -2.22 -10.76
C CYS A 203 -11.77 -1.68 -9.42
N ASN A 204 -13.00 -2.05 -9.09
CA ASN A 204 -13.70 -1.69 -7.86
C ASN A 204 -13.92 -2.91 -6.94
N ALA A 205 -12.87 -3.71 -6.72
CA ALA A 205 -12.96 -4.95 -5.94
C ALA A 205 -12.94 -4.70 -4.42
N LYS A 206 -13.90 -5.29 -3.69
CA LYS A 206 -13.83 -5.40 -2.23
C LYS A 206 -12.87 -6.53 -1.88
N LEU A 207 -11.81 -6.23 -1.14
CA LEU A 207 -10.86 -7.24 -0.67
C LEU A 207 -11.20 -7.63 0.78
N ASP A 208 -11.20 -8.93 1.06
CA ASP A 208 -11.39 -9.45 2.42
C ASP A 208 -10.05 -9.48 3.16
N ALA A 209 -9.92 -8.71 4.24
CA ALA A 209 -8.71 -8.66 5.05
C ALA A 209 -8.76 -9.57 6.28
N THR A 210 -9.80 -10.39 6.47
CA THR A 210 -9.98 -11.25 7.67
C THR A 210 -8.75 -12.10 7.95
N LYS A 211 -8.15 -12.71 6.91
CA LYS A 211 -6.91 -13.49 7.04
C LYS A 211 -5.76 -12.65 7.63
N LEU A 212 -5.59 -11.42 7.17
CA LEU A 212 -4.53 -10.54 7.67
C LEU A 212 -4.82 -10.09 9.11
N ILE A 213 -6.06 -9.68 9.39
CA ILE A 213 -6.49 -9.22 10.71
C ILE A 213 -6.22 -10.30 11.76
N ASN A 214 -6.65 -11.53 11.49
CA ASN A 214 -6.47 -12.64 12.42
C ASN A 214 -4.98 -12.92 12.67
N ARG A 215 -4.17 -12.99 11.60
CA ARG A 215 -2.74 -13.29 11.74
C ARG A 215 -1.99 -12.19 12.50
N LEU A 216 -2.30 -10.93 12.24
CA LEU A 216 -1.68 -9.81 12.96
C LEU A 216 -2.13 -9.73 14.42
N GLY A 217 -3.38 -10.11 14.70
CA GLY A 217 -3.89 -10.22 16.07
C GLY A 217 -3.09 -11.23 16.89
N GLU A 218 -2.68 -12.36 16.30
CA GLU A 218 -1.79 -13.34 16.94
C GLU A 218 -0.40 -12.75 17.30
N TYR A 219 0.02 -11.68 16.60
CA TYR A 219 1.28 -10.97 16.86
C TYR A 219 1.12 -9.77 17.79
N GLY A 220 -0.08 -9.52 18.33
CA GLY A 220 -0.34 -8.36 19.19
C GLY A 220 -0.46 -7.05 18.40
N TYR A 221 -0.99 -7.10 17.18
CA TYR A 221 -1.26 -5.93 16.36
C TYR A 221 -2.74 -5.86 15.98
N THR A 222 -3.26 -4.64 15.89
CA THR A 222 -4.62 -4.36 15.43
C THR A 222 -4.56 -3.72 14.06
N VAL A 223 -5.43 -4.17 13.16
CA VAL A 223 -5.65 -3.54 11.86
C VAL A 223 -6.64 -2.39 12.04
N LEU A 224 -6.28 -1.20 11.57
CA LEU A 224 -7.21 -0.08 11.56
C LEU A 224 -8.30 -0.27 10.50
N ASN A 225 -9.50 0.20 10.77
CA ASN A 225 -10.48 0.36 9.70
C ASN A 225 -9.98 1.43 8.71
N SER A 226 -10.47 1.38 7.46
CA SER A 226 -9.88 2.23 6.41
C SER A 226 -10.10 3.72 6.62
N HIS A 227 -11.17 4.12 7.32
CA HIS A 227 -11.49 5.52 7.59
C HIS A 227 -10.52 6.09 8.63
N ASP A 228 -10.30 5.38 9.73
CA ASP A 228 -9.36 5.75 10.79
C ASP A 228 -7.93 5.83 10.25
N ALA A 229 -7.53 4.84 9.45
CA ALA A 229 -6.25 4.84 8.76
C ALA A 229 -6.07 6.05 7.83
N LEU A 230 -7.14 6.50 7.18
CA LEU A 230 -7.14 7.67 6.29
C LEU A 230 -6.99 8.97 7.10
N VAL A 231 -7.83 9.17 8.12
CA VAL A 231 -7.79 10.36 8.99
C VAL A 231 -6.40 10.54 9.60
N GLU A 232 -5.82 9.47 10.13
CA GLU A 232 -4.49 9.53 10.74
C GLU A 232 -3.42 9.93 9.72
N ALA A 233 -3.47 9.42 8.48
CA ALA A 233 -2.56 9.85 7.43
C ALA A 233 -2.68 11.36 7.17
N PHE A 234 -3.89 11.92 7.20
CA PHE A 234 -4.12 13.37 7.05
C PHE A 234 -3.60 14.19 8.25
N VAL A 235 -3.76 13.69 9.47
CA VAL A 235 -3.19 14.29 10.68
C VAL A 235 -1.66 14.33 10.58
N GLU A 236 -1.04 13.24 10.12
CA GLU A 236 0.40 13.17 9.90
C GLU A 236 0.86 14.12 8.78
N MET A 237 0.13 14.19 7.65
CA MET A 237 0.40 15.15 6.58
C MET A 237 0.35 16.61 7.08
N LYS A 238 -0.65 16.96 7.90
CA LYS A 238 -0.77 18.27 8.53
C LYS A 238 0.40 18.55 9.48
N THR A 239 0.82 17.56 10.25
CA THR A 239 1.98 17.65 11.16
C THR A 239 3.27 17.89 10.39
N LYS A 240 3.43 17.22 9.24
CA LYS A 240 4.53 17.43 8.27
C LYS A 240 4.43 18.76 7.51
N ARG A 241 3.36 19.56 7.74
CA ARG A 241 3.09 20.85 7.08
C ARG A 241 3.09 20.75 5.54
N LEU A 242 2.58 19.65 5.00
CA LEU A 242 2.39 19.51 3.56
C LEU A 242 1.34 20.51 3.07
N GLN A 243 1.54 21.06 1.87
CA GLN A 243 0.64 22.05 1.22
C GLN A 243 0.38 21.67 -0.24
#